data_AF-A0A5F7ZNQ3-F1
#
_entry.id   AF-A0A5F7ZNQ3-F1
#
_cell.length_a   1.000
_cell.length_b   1.000
_cell.length_c   1.000
_cell.angle_alpha   90.00
_cell.angle_beta   90.00
_cell.angle_gamma   90.00
#
_symmetry.space_group_name_H-M   'P 1'
#
loop_
_entity.id
_entity.type
_entity.pdbx_description
1 polymer ?
#
loop_
_entity_poly.entity_id
_entity_poly.type
_entity_poly.pdbx_seq_one_letter_code
_entity_poly.pdbx_strand_id
1 'polypeptide(L)'
;MVKLTAELIEQAAQYTNAVRDRELDLRGYKIPVIENLGATLDQFDAIDFSDNEIRKLDGFPLLRRLKTLLVNNNRICRIGEGLDQALPCLTELILTNNSLVELGDLDPLASLKSLTYLSILRNPVTNKKHYRLYVIYKVPQVRVLDFQKVKLKERQEAEKMFKGKRGAQLAKDIARRSKTFNPGAGLPTDKKKGGPSPGDVEAIKNAIANASTLAEVERLKGLLQSGQIPGRERRSGWSAMA
;
A
#
# COMPACT_ATOMS: atom_id res chain seq x y z
N MET A 1 -10.07 -12.79 17.19
CA MET A 1 -8.86 -12.28 16.50
C MET A 1 -7.74 -13.25 16.86
N VAL A 2 -7.14 -13.91 15.88
CA VAL A 2 -6.10 -14.94 16.12
C VAL A 2 -4.74 -14.26 16.08
N LYS A 3 -3.92 -14.45 17.11
CA LYS A 3 -2.54 -13.95 17.13
C LYS A 3 -1.66 -14.84 16.27
N LEU A 4 -0.63 -14.27 15.64
CA LEU A 4 0.37 -15.05 14.92
C LEU A 4 1.37 -15.59 15.95
N THR A 5 1.14 -16.81 16.46
CA THR A 5 2.03 -17.45 17.44
C THR A 5 3.04 -18.38 16.77
N ALA A 6 4.06 -18.81 17.52
CA ALA A 6 5.03 -19.78 17.03
C ALA A 6 4.35 -21.12 16.68
N GLU A 7 3.41 -21.57 17.53
CA GLU A 7 2.67 -22.82 17.31
C GLU A 7 1.82 -22.75 16.03
N LEU A 8 1.22 -21.60 15.74
CA LEU A 8 0.49 -21.40 14.48
C LEU A 8 1.42 -21.54 13.27
N ILE A 9 2.62 -20.96 13.34
CA ILE A 9 3.62 -21.04 12.27
C ILE A 9 4.09 -22.48 12.06
N GLU A 10 4.33 -23.22 13.14
CA GLU A 10 4.78 -24.62 13.08
C GLU A 10 3.71 -25.55 12.49
N GLN A 11 2.44 -25.30 12.78
CA GLN A 11 1.30 -26.10 12.31
C GLN A 11 0.78 -25.69 10.93
N ALA A 12 1.13 -24.49 10.46
CA ALA A 12 0.73 -23.99 9.15
C ALA A 12 1.28 -24.86 8.01
N ALA A 13 0.57 -24.88 6.89
CA ALA A 13 0.99 -25.65 5.72
C ALA A 13 2.29 -25.09 5.14
N GLN A 14 3.21 -26.00 4.83
CA GLN A 14 4.53 -25.68 4.28
C GLN A 14 4.77 -26.58 3.08
N TYR A 15 5.13 -26.00 1.94
CA TYR A 15 5.32 -26.75 0.70
C TYR A 15 6.25 -26.03 -0.26
N THR A 16 6.68 -26.74 -1.31
CA THR A 16 7.32 -26.11 -2.46
C THR A 16 6.24 -25.64 -3.42
N ASN A 17 6.18 -24.34 -3.70
CA ASN A 17 5.16 -23.76 -4.56
C ASN A 17 5.46 -23.98 -6.06
N ALA A 18 4.58 -23.48 -6.94
CA ALA A 18 4.67 -23.70 -8.39
C ALA A 18 5.93 -23.10 -9.05
N VAL A 19 6.58 -22.12 -8.41
CA VAL A 19 7.84 -21.51 -8.88
C VAL A 19 9.08 -22.10 -8.19
N ARG A 20 8.90 -23.20 -7.45
CA ARG A 20 9.94 -23.95 -6.72
C ARG A 20 10.53 -23.23 -5.51
N ASP A 21 9.82 -22.25 -4.95
CA ASP A 21 10.16 -21.61 -3.70
C ASP A 21 9.56 -22.40 -2.52
N ARG A 22 10.27 -22.45 -1.38
CA ARG A 22 9.69 -22.98 -0.14
C ARG A 22 8.74 -21.94 0.45
N GLU A 23 7.46 -22.26 0.51
CA GLU A 23 6.39 -21.36 0.92
C GLU A 23 5.78 -21.78 2.27
N LEU A 24 5.50 -20.77 3.10
CA LEU A 24 4.68 -20.90 4.30
C LEU A 24 3.30 -20.29 4.03
N ASP A 25 2.25 -21.08 4.19
CA ASP A 25 0.87 -20.65 3.96
C ASP A 25 0.20 -20.22 5.28
N LEU A 26 0.02 -18.90 5.42
CA LEU A 26 -0.67 -18.28 6.55
C LEU A 26 -1.99 -17.64 6.10
N ARG A 27 -2.64 -18.18 5.07
CA ARG A 27 -3.89 -17.62 4.55
C ARG A 27 -5.07 -17.80 5.51
N GLY A 28 -5.96 -16.81 5.57
CA GLY A 28 -7.29 -16.99 6.16
C GLY A 28 -7.37 -17.08 7.70
N TYR A 29 -6.27 -16.91 8.42
CA TYR A 29 -6.24 -17.05 9.89
C TYR A 29 -6.81 -15.83 10.65
N LYS A 30 -7.21 -14.76 9.95
CA LYS A 30 -7.67 -13.48 10.56
C LYS A 30 -6.59 -12.85 11.45
N ILE A 31 -5.33 -12.96 11.02
CA ILE A 31 -4.16 -12.40 11.70
C ILE A 31 -4.23 -10.87 11.65
N PRO A 32 -4.16 -10.15 12.79
CA PRO A 32 -4.24 -8.69 12.83
C PRO A 32 -2.88 -8.00 12.72
N VAL A 33 -1.81 -8.69 13.09
CA VAL A 33 -0.46 -8.15 13.31
C VAL A 33 0.54 -9.24 12.92
N ILE A 34 1.57 -8.86 12.17
CA ILE A 34 2.72 -9.71 11.89
C ILE A 34 3.64 -9.66 13.11
N GLU A 35 3.88 -10.81 13.71
CA GLU A 35 4.72 -11.00 14.90
C GLU A 35 5.24 -12.45 14.93
N ASN A 36 6.21 -12.75 15.81
CA ASN A 36 6.73 -14.10 16.05
C ASN A 36 7.29 -14.86 14.83
N LEU A 37 7.55 -14.17 13.71
CA LEU A 37 8.15 -14.79 12.53
C LEU A 37 9.57 -15.33 12.74
N GLY A 38 10.19 -15.10 13.91
CA GLY A 38 11.43 -15.78 14.28
C GLY A 38 11.29 -17.30 14.33
N ALA A 39 10.08 -17.81 14.60
CA ALA A 39 9.77 -19.24 14.57
C ALA A 39 9.92 -19.87 13.17
N THR A 40 9.97 -19.06 12.12
CA THR A 40 10.22 -19.56 10.75
C THR A 40 11.67 -20.00 10.52
N LEU A 41 12.60 -19.61 11.41
CA LEU A 41 14.02 -19.91 11.35
C LEU A 41 14.68 -19.53 10.00
N ASP A 42 14.16 -18.49 9.32
CA ASP A 42 14.64 -17.98 8.01
C ASP A 42 14.72 -19.05 6.91
N GLN A 43 13.83 -20.05 6.94
CA GLN A 43 13.91 -21.19 6.03
C GLN A 43 13.04 -21.06 4.77
N PHE A 44 12.21 -20.02 4.66
CA PHE A 44 11.25 -19.86 3.57
C PHE A 44 11.68 -18.81 2.55
N ASP A 45 11.40 -19.10 1.28
CA ASP A 45 11.60 -18.16 0.17
C ASP A 45 10.35 -17.29 -0.04
N ALA A 46 9.17 -17.80 0.30
CA ALA A 46 7.89 -17.10 0.20
C ALA A 46 7.04 -17.27 1.46
N ILE A 47 6.27 -16.22 1.82
CA ILE A 47 5.21 -16.31 2.84
C ILE A 47 3.93 -15.73 2.27
N ASP A 48 2.85 -16.47 2.40
CA ASP A 48 1.52 -16.01 2.01
C ASP A 48 0.66 -15.63 3.22
N PHE A 49 0.38 -14.34 3.33
CA PHE A 49 -0.48 -13.70 4.32
C PHE A 49 -1.86 -13.32 3.78
N SER A 50 -2.27 -13.84 2.63
CA SER A 50 -3.52 -13.44 1.99
C SER A 50 -4.75 -13.73 2.87
N ASP A 51 -5.80 -12.93 2.73
CA ASP A 51 -7.08 -13.10 3.45
C ASP A 51 -6.95 -13.02 4.99
N ASN A 52 -6.12 -12.08 5.46
CA ASN A 52 -5.99 -11.76 6.89
C ASN A 52 -6.51 -10.34 7.21
N GLU A 53 -6.30 -9.87 8.44
CA GLU A 53 -6.75 -8.55 8.90
C GLU A 53 -5.58 -7.61 9.22
N ILE A 54 -4.42 -7.84 8.62
CA ILE A 54 -3.17 -7.14 8.94
C ILE A 54 -3.29 -5.67 8.54
N ARG A 55 -2.94 -4.77 9.46
CA ARG A 55 -3.04 -3.30 9.24
C ARG A 55 -1.72 -2.60 8.93
N LYS A 56 -0.60 -3.18 9.36
CA LYS A 56 0.74 -2.61 9.19
C LYS A 56 1.67 -3.66 8.63
N LEU A 57 2.38 -3.33 7.55
CA LEU A 57 3.45 -4.17 7.00
C LEU A 57 4.74 -3.83 7.76
N ASP A 58 4.99 -4.56 8.85
CA ASP A 58 6.11 -4.38 9.78
C ASP A 58 6.20 -5.62 10.68
N GLY A 59 7.07 -5.64 11.69
CA GLY A 59 7.14 -6.73 12.70
C GLY A 59 7.92 -7.96 12.22
N PHE A 60 8.69 -7.82 11.15
CA PHE A 60 9.53 -8.87 10.61
C PHE A 60 10.86 -8.93 11.39
N PRO A 61 11.34 -10.14 11.77
CA PRO A 61 12.73 -10.32 12.13
C PRO A 61 13.62 -10.24 10.88
N LEU A 62 14.93 -10.35 11.06
CA LEU A 62 15.85 -10.51 9.94
C LEU A 62 15.59 -11.85 9.23
N LEU A 63 15.07 -11.78 8.00
CA LEU A 63 14.82 -12.92 7.11
C LEU A 63 15.62 -12.70 5.81
N ARG A 64 16.78 -13.36 5.70
CA ARG A 64 17.71 -13.20 4.57
C ARG A 64 17.26 -14.00 3.36
N ARG A 65 16.47 -15.06 3.57
CA ARG A 65 16.01 -15.95 2.50
C ARG A 65 14.73 -15.46 1.83
N LEU A 66 13.89 -14.72 2.55
CA LEU A 66 12.58 -14.31 2.08
C LEU A 66 12.67 -13.39 0.85
N LYS A 67 12.06 -13.82 -0.24
CA LYS A 67 12.02 -13.12 -1.54
C LYS A 67 10.62 -12.62 -1.89
N THR A 68 9.59 -13.37 -1.50
CA THR A 68 8.21 -13.12 -1.92
C THR A 68 7.27 -12.97 -0.73
N LEU A 69 6.55 -11.85 -0.70
CA LEU A 69 5.47 -11.59 0.25
C LEU A 69 4.14 -11.39 -0.48
N LEU A 70 3.22 -12.31 -0.25
CA LEU A 70 1.85 -12.23 -0.72
C LEU A 70 0.98 -11.72 0.42
N VAL A 71 0.38 -10.53 0.28
CA VAL A 71 -0.38 -9.86 1.33
C VAL A 71 -1.73 -9.40 0.79
N ASN A 72 -2.35 -10.23 -0.07
CA ASN A 72 -3.61 -9.90 -0.71
C ASN A 72 -4.75 -9.80 0.31
N ASN A 73 -5.77 -9.00 0.02
CA ASN A 73 -7.02 -8.99 0.79
C ASN A 73 -6.80 -8.77 2.30
N ASN A 74 -5.95 -7.80 2.65
CA ASN A 74 -5.67 -7.40 4.02
C ASN A 74 -6.19 -5.97 4.27
N ARG A 75 -5.82 -5.38 5.41
CA ARG A 75 -6.20 -4.01 5.80
C ARG A 75 -4.98 -3.11 5.91
N ILE A 76 -3.92 -3.39 5.15
CA ILE A 76 -2.65 -2.65 5.24
C ILE A 76 -2.91 -1.19 4.91
N CYS A 77 -2.75 -0.33 5.90
CA CYS A 77 -2.87 1.12 5.74
C CYS A 77 -1.55 1.85 6.01
N ARG A 78 -0.50 1.11 6.40
CA ARG A 78 0.83 1.66 6.66
C ARG A 78 1.93 0.64 6.38
N ILE A 79 3.01 1.13 5.79
CA ILE A 79 4.25 0.38 5.59
C ILE A 79 5.26 0.86 6.64
N GLY A 80 5.93 -0.07 7.31
CA GLY A 80 6.98 0.21 8.29
C GLY A 80 8.20 0.85 7.65
N GLU A 81 8.92 1.66 8.43
CA GLU A 81 10.26 2.14 8.04
C GLU A 81 11.28 1.04 8.33
N GLY A 82 12.37 1.00 7.57
CA GLY A 82 13.47 0.05 7.82
C GLY A 82 13.18 -1.40 7.44
N LEU A 83 12.17 -1.66 6.61
CA LEU A 83 11.88 -3.01 6.11
C LEU A 83 13.07 -3.67 5.39
N ASP A 84 13.99 -2.88 4.82
CA ASP A 84 15.24 -3.33 4.21
C ASP A 84 16.22 -3.97 5.20
N GLN A 85 16.16 -3.59 6.48
CA GLN A 85 16.99 -4.21 7.52
C GLN A 85 16.47 -5.59 7.90
N ALA A 86 15.15 -5.78 7.87
CA ALA A 86 14.51 -7.05 8.16
C ALA A 86 14.47 -7.98 6.94
N LEU A 87 14.19 -7.42 5.75
CA LEU A 87 13.92 -8.16 4.51
C LEU A 87 14.87 -7.73 3.37
N PRO A 88 16.19 -7.92 3.50
CA PRO A 88 17.17 -7.38 2.57
C PRO A 88 17.07 -7.96 1.15
N CYS A 89 16.56 -9.18 1.02
CA CYS A 89 16.44 -9.91 -0.25
C CYS A 89 15.01 -9.90 -0.83
N LEU A 90 14.09 -9.09 -0.31
CA LEU A 90 12.71 -9.07 -0.81
C LEU A 90 12.65 -8.56 -2.26
N THR A 91 12.18 -9.41 -3.18
CA THR A 91 12.08 -9.12 -4.61
C THR A 91 10.64 -8.91 -5.09
N GLU A 92 9.67 -9.54 -4.43
CA GLU A 92 8.26 -9.51 -4.82
C GLU A 92 7.37 -9.15 -3.63
N LEU A 93 6.56 -8.10 -3.79
CA LEU A 93 5.60 -7.66 -2.79
C LEU A 93 4.23 -7.41 -3.43
N ILE A 94 3.25 -8.22 -3.06
CA ILE A 94 1.89 -8.16 -3.58
C ILE A 94 0.95 -7.64 -2.49
N LEU A 95 0.51 -6.38 -2.63
CA LEU A 95 -0.36 -5.65 -1.72
C LEU A 95 -1.77 -5.45 -2.30
N THR A 96 -2.19 -6.31 -3.23
CA THR A 96 -3.50 -6.19 -3.89
C THR A 96 -4.64 -6.16 -2.87
N ASN A 97 -5.60 -5.26 -3.06
CA ASN A 97 -6.80 -5.15 -2.22
C ASN A 97 -6.47 -4.91 -0.74
N ASN A 98 -5.85 -3.75 -0.47
CA ASN A 98 -5.49 -3.26 0.87
C ASN A 98 -6.04 -1.84 1.09
N SER A 99 -5.60 -1.17 2.15
CA SER A 99 -6.12 0.13 2.61
C SER A 99 -5.07 1.26 2.56
N LEU A 100 -4.12 1.22 1.63
CA LEU A 100 -3.16 2.31 1.43
C LEU A 100 -3.85 3.48 0.73
N VAL A 101 -3.77 4.68 1.32
CA VAL A 101 -4.59 5.83 0.90
C VAL A 101 -3.77 6.93 0.26
N GLU A 102 -2.64 7.31 0.86
CA GLU A 102 -1.85 8.46 0.43
C GLU A 102 -0.53 8.03 -0.23
N LEU A 103 -0.04 8.85 -1.18
CA LEU A 103 1.19 8.52 -1.93
C LEU A 103 2.41 8.40 -1.01
N GLY A 104 2.49 9.22 0.03
CA GLY A 104 3.59 9.17 0.99
C GLY A 104 3.61 7.90 1.84
N ASP A 105 2.51 7.14 1.91
CA ASP A 105 2.46 5.85 2.61
C ASP A 105 3.32 4.78 1.90
N LEU A 106 3.65 5.01 0.62
CA LEU A 106 4.47 4.13 -0.21
C LEU A 106 5.97 4.44 -0.12
N ASP A 107 6.35 5.60 0.44
CA ASP A 107 7.73 6.06 0.51
C ASP A 107 8.71 5.06 1.18
N PRO A 108 8.32 4.32 2.24
CA PRO A 108 9.23 3.35 2.86
C PRO A 108 9.71 2.26 1.91
N LEU A 109 8.95 1.94 0.84
CA LEU A 109 9.36 0.96 -0.17
C LEU A 109 10.64 1.35 -0.91
N ALA A 110 11.02 2.64 -0.91
CA ALA A 110 12.26 3.12 -1.51
C ALA A 110 13.53 2.53 -0.85
N SER A 111 13.44 2.03 0.38
CA SER A 111 14.59 1.40 1.07
C SER A 111 14.87 -0.02 0.57
N LEU A 112 13.84 -0.76 0.12
CA LEU A 112 13.94 -2.16 -0.33
C LEU A 112 14.66 -2.28 -1.68
N LYS A 113 15.99 -2.33 -1.67
CA LYS A 113 16.82 -2.24 -2.90
C LYS A 113 16.64 -3.40 -3.88
N SER A 114 16.23 -4.56 -3.40
CA SER A 114 16.00 -5.78 -4.20
C SER A 114 14.59 -5.84 -4.82
N LEU A 115 13.68 -4.96 -4.40
CA LEU A 115 12.27 -5.00 -4.80
C LEU A 115 12.12 -4.76 -6.31
N THR A 116 11.62 -5.77 -7.01
CA THR A 116 11.54 -5.79 -8.48
C THR A 116 10.10 -5.85 -8.97
N TYR A 117 9.24 -6.61 -8.29
CA TYR A 117 7.83 -6.80 -8.60
C TYR A 117 6.96 -6.24 -7.47
N LEU A 118 6.11 -5.28 -7.81
CA LEU A 118 5.23 -4.61 -6.87
C LEU A 118 3.82 -4.54 -7.44
N SER A 119 2.83 -4.97 -6.67
CA SER A 119 1.41 -4.76 -6.98
C SER A 119 0.74 -4.05 -5.81
N ILE A 120 0.11 -2.91 -6.08
CA ILE A 120 -0.68 -2.12 -5.12
C ILE A 120 -2.12 -1.95 -5.64
N LEU A 121 -2.50 -2.72 -6.66
CA LEU A 121 -3.86 -2.72 -7.24
C LEU A 121 -4.94 -2.80 -6.16
N ARG A 122 -6.09 -2.18 -6.43
CA ARG A 122 -7.24 -2.16 -5.51
C ARG A 122 -6.92 -1.56 -4.13
N ASN A 123 -6.00 -0.59 -4.07
CA ASN A 123 -5.84 0.28 -2.92
C ASN A 123 -6.35 1.69 -3.26
N PRO A 124 -6.94 2.44 -2.33
CA PRO A 124 -7.39 3.81 -2.59
C PRO A 124 -6.31 4.73 -3.20
N VAL A 125 -5.03 4.52 -2.86
CA VAL A 125 -3.88 5.28 -3.40
C VAL A 125 -3.76 5.18 -4.93
N THR A 126 -4.23 4.10 -5.56
CA THR A 126 -4.13 3.92 -7.03
C THR A 126 -4.98 4.92 -7.80
N ASN A 127 -6.00 5.52 -7.15
CA ASN A 127 -6.86 6.55 -7.74
C ASN A 127 -6.25 7.97 -7.65
N LYS A 128 -5.11 8.16 -6.98
CA LYS A 128 -4.46 9.47 -6.83
C LYS A 128 -3.82 9.90 -8.15
N LYS A 129 -3.91 11.21 -8.45
CA LYS A 129 -3.22 11.81 -9.59
C LYS A 129 -1.72 11.51 -9.51
N HIS A 130 -1.12 11.16 -10.65
CA HIS A 130 0.29 10.83 -10.80
C HIS A 130 0.79 9.60 -10.02
N TYR A 131 -0.10 8.76 -9.46
CA TYR A 131 0.27 7.56 -8.69
C TYR A 131 1.39 6.73 -9.35
N ARG A 132 1.20 6.34 -10.61
CA ARG A 132 2.16 5.47 -11.30
C ARG A 132 3.53 6.13 -11.48
N LEU A 133 3.58 7.38 -11.93
CA LEU A 133 4.83 8.12 -12.10
C LEU A 133 5.51 8.40 -10.75
N TYR A 134 4.72 8.67 -9.71
CA TYR A 134 5.24 8.87 -8.35
C TYR A 134 5.95 7.63 -7.84
N VAL A 135 5.34 6.44 -7.96
CA VAL A 135 5.96 5.17 -7.56
C VAL A 135 7.22 4.89 -8.38
N ILE A 136 7.18 5.09 -9.71
CA ILE A 136 8.34 4.90 -10.59
C ILE A 136 9.52 5.79 -10.19
N TYR A 137 9.26 7.04 -9.79
CA TYR A 137 10.28 7.98 -9.36
C TYR A 137 10.82 7.65 -7.97
N LYS A 138 9.94 7.34 -7.01
CA LYS A 138 10.29 7.11 -5.60
C LYS A 138 10.90 5.73 -5.34
N VAL A 139 10.49 4.72 -6.11
CA VAL A 139 10.91 3.33 -5.98
C VAL A 139 11.53 2.86 -7.31
N PRO A 140 12.66 3.45 -7.74
CA PRO A 140 13.19 3.26 -9.09
C PRO A 140 13.64 1.83 -9.40
N GLN A 141 13.92 1.02 -8.37
CA GLN A 141 14.32 -0.38 -8.51
C GLN A 141 13.20 -1.29 -9.06
N VAL A 142 11.92 -0.90 -8.88
CA VAL A 142 10.78 -1.69 -9.38
C VAL A 142 10.81 -1.74 -10.92
N ARG A 143 10.69 -2.96 -11.46
CA ARG A 143 10.69 -3.23 -12.92
C ARG A 143 9.30 -3.56 -13.43
N VAL A 144 8.45 -4.15 -12.59
CA VAL A 144 7.04 -4.46 -12.90
C VAL A 144 6.18 -3.89 -11.78
N LEU A 145 5.31 -2.95 -12.15
CA LEU A 145 4.37 -2.29 -11.25
C LEU A 145 2.95 -2.60 -11.71
N ASP A 146 2.14 -3.16 -10.81
CA ASP A 146 0.74 -3.51 -11.06
C ASP A 146 0.59 -4.44 -12.28
N PHE A 147 1.45 -5.45 -12.34
CA PHE A 147 1.58 -6.41 -13.46
C PHE A 147 1.93 -5.77 -14.82
N GLN A 148 2.35 -4.50 -14.83
CA GLN A 148 2.80 -3.80 -16.03
C GLN A 148 4.29 -3.45 -15.94
N LYS A 149 5.05 -3.85 -16.96
CA LYS A 149 6.46 -3.49 -17.08
C LYS A 149 6.64 -1.98 -17.10
N VAL A 150 7.54 -1.47 -16.26
CA VAL A 150 7.93 -0.05 -16.23
C VAL A 150 8.84 0.23 -17.44
N LYS A 151 8.37 1.08 -18.34
CA LYS A 151 9.09 1.44 -19.57
C LYS A 151 10.05 2.62 -19.34
N LEU A 152 11.08 2.72 -20.17
CA LEU A 152 12.05 3.83 -20.10
C LEU A 152 11.38 5.20 -20.28
N LYS A 153 10.40 5.30 -21.18
CA LYS A 153 9.62 6.52 -21.40
C LYS A 153 8.95 7.01 -20.11
N GLU A 154 8.33 6.11 -19.35
CA GLU A 154 7.68 6.45 -18.08
C GLU A 154 8.71 6.91 -17.04
N ARG A 155 9.91 6.31 -17.01
CA ARG A 155 11.00 6.76 -16.13
C ARG A 155 11.46 8.18 -16.47
N GLN A 156 11.60 8.49 -17.76
CA GLN A 156 11.98 9.83 -18.21
C GLN A 156 10.88 10.86 -17.91
N GLU A 157 9.61 10.49 -18.05
CA GLU A 157 8.47 11.35 -17.69
C GLU A 157 8.41 11.61 -16.19
N ALA A 158 8.58 10.57 -15.37
CA ALA A 158 8.63 10.67 -13.92
C ALA A 158 9.79 11.56 -13.45
N GLU A 159 10.97 11.38 -14.04
CA GLU A 159 12.15 12.21 -13.78
C GLU A 159 11.89 13.68 -14.14
N LYS A 160 11.33 13.97 -15.32
CA LYS A 160 10.98 15.34 -15.73
C LYS A 160 9.98 16.00 -14.77
N MET A 161 9.04 15.21 -14.23
CA MET A 161 7.98 15.70 -13.35
C MET A 161 8.47 16.01 -11.94
N PHE A 162 9.32 15.14 -11.37
CA PHE A 162 9.67 15.18 -9.95
C PHE A 162 11.11 15.60 -9.63
N LYS A 163 12.00 15.68 -10.64
CA LYS A 163 13.38 16.17 -10.43
C LYS A 163 13.42 17.69 -10.26
N GLY A 164 14.45 18.17 -9.58
CA GLY A 164 14.73 19.59 -9.39
C GLY A 164 13.88 20.24 -8.28
N LYS A 165 14.10 21.52 -8.00
CA LYS A 165 13.46 22.22 -6.87
C LYS A 165 11.93 22.21 -6.96
N ARG A 166 11.37 22.48 -8.15
CA ARG A 166 9.92 22.49 -8.39
C ARG A 166 9.31 21.09 -8.29
N GLY A 167 9.95 20.09 -8.89
CA GLY A 167 9.49 18.70 -8.84
C GLY A 167 9.54 18.12 -7.42
N ALA A 168 10.57 18.45 -6.64
CA ALA A 168 10.67 18.06 -5.24
C ALA A 168 9.57 18.70 -4.39
N GLN A 169 9.19 19.96 -4.66
CA GLN A 169 8.06 20.60 -3.98
C GLN A 169 6.74 19.93 -4.36
N LEU A 170 6.50 19.66 -5.64
CA LEU A 170 5.33 18.92 -6.10
C LEU A 170 5.24 17.55 -5.44
N ALA A 171 6.35 16.80 -5.40
CA ALA A 171 6.43 15.52 -4.73
C ALA A 171 6.03 15.65 -3.25
N LYS A 172 6.57 16.62 -2.51
CA LYS A 172 6.17 16.87 -1.11
C LYS A 172 4.68 17.21 -0.95
N ASP A 173 4.12 17.99 -1.87
CA ASP A 173 2.73 18.43 -1.77
C ASP A 173 1.73 17.28 -1.95
N ILE A 174 2.08 16.31 -2.81
CA ILE A 174 1.27 15.11 -3.08
C ILE A 174 1.63 13.90 -2.21
N ALA A 175 2.85 13.83 -1.66
CA ALA A 175 3.36 12.77 -0.78
C ALA A 175 2.88 12.90 0.67
N ARG A 176 1.62 13.32 0.86
CA ARG A 176 1.03 13.32 2.20
C ARG A 176 1.05 11.88 2.73
N ARG A 177 1.20 11.71 4.03
CA ARG A 177 1.04 10.41 4.70
C ARG A 177 -0.29 10.39 5.44
N SER A 178 -0.88 9.20 5.51
CA SER A 178 -2.09 8.98 6.28
C SER A 178 -1.85 9.24 7.77
N LYS A 179 -2.72 10.04 8.40
CA LYS A 179 -2.71 10.25 9.86
C LYS A 179 -3.43 9.08 10.53
N THR A 180 -2.72 7.98 10.80
CA THR A 180 -3.25 6.86 11.59
C THR A 180 -2.93 7.03 13.07
N PHE A 181 -3.87 6.63 13.93
CA PHE A 181 -3.64 6.58 15.38
C PHE A 181 -2.52 5.57 15.70
N ASN A 182 -1.43 6.03 16.31
CA ASN A 182 -0.40 5.18 16.88
C ASN A 182 -0.58 5.19 18.40
N PRO A 183 -0.83 4.05 19.06
CA PRO A 183 -0.79 3.98 20.51
C PRO A 183 0.57 4.51 21.02
N GLY A 184 0.54 5.58 21.83
CA GLY A 184 1.74 6.24 22.36
C GLY A 184 2.21 7.50 21.63
N ALA A 185 1.70 7.81 20.43
CA ALA A 185 1.90 9.13 19.83
C ALA A 185 0.82 10.09 20.35
N GLY A 186 1.22 11.28 20.82
CA GLY A 186 0.29 12.30 21.31
C GLY A 186 -0.85 12.55 20.32
N LEU A 187 -2.09 12.58 20.83
CA LEU A 187 -3.29 12.84 20.03
C LEU A 187 -3.17 14.22 19.34
N PRO A 188 -3.26 14.31 18.00
CA PRO A 188 -3.40 15.59 17.34
C PRO A 188 -4.71 16.25 17.76
N THR A 189 -4.65 17.51 18.19
CA THR A 189 -5.81 18.37 18.51
C THR A 189 -6.54 18.87 17.25
N ASP A 190 -6.67 18.03 16.23
CA ASP A 190 -7.35 18.42 15.00
C ASP A 190 -8.88 18.37 15.18
N LYS A 191 -9.54 19.50 14.89
CA LYS A 191 -11.00 19.68 14.91
C LYS A 191 -11.70 18.52 14.21
N LYS A 192 -12.75 17.96 14.84
CA LYS A 192 -13.68 16.98 14.24
C LYS A 192 -14.07 17.46 12.84
N LYS A 193 -13.56 16.81 11.78
CA LYS A 193 -14.09 17.02 10.43
C LYS A 193 -15.52 16.49 10.42
N GLY A 194 -16.49 17.37 10.21
CA GLY A 194 -17.88 16.99 10.01
C GLY A 194 -18.01 16.02 8.82
N GLY A 195 -19.02 15.14 8.87
CA GLY A 195 -19.31 14.19 7.80
C GLY A 195 -19.64 14.87 6.45
N PRO A 196 -19.86 14.09 5.39
CA PRO A 196 -20.23 14.61 4.07
C PRO A 196 -21.50 15.47 4.15
N SER A 197 -21.55 16.56 3.39
CA SER A 197 -22.78 17.37 3.30
C SER A 197 -23.90 16.60 2.58
N PRO A 198 -25.18 16.98 2.74
CA PRO A 198 -26.27 16.31 2.02
C PRO A 198 -26.08 16.26 0.49
N GLY A 199 -25.55 17.33 -0.10
CA GLY A 199 -25.23 17.35 -1.53
C GLY A 199 -24.07 16.43 -1.91
N ASP A 200 -23.09 16.24 -1.02
CA ASP A 200 -22.03 15.25 -1.23
C ASP A 200 -22.63 13.83 -1.22
N VAL A 201 -23.55 13.54 -0.30
CA VAL A 201 -24.24 12.24 -0.23
C VAL A 201 -25.04 11.98 -1.51
N GLU A 202 -25.70 12.98 -2.06
CA GLU A 202 -26.46 12.86 -3.31
C GLU A 202 -25.56 12.65 -4.53
N ALA A 203 -24.44 13.37 -4.62
CA ALA A 203 -23.43 13.14 -5.65
C ALA A 203 -22.84 11.72 -5.60
N ILE A 204 -22.60 11.20 -4.39
CA ILE A 204 -22.14 9.82 -4.19
C ILE A 204 -23.19 8.82 -4.66
N LYS A 205 -24.46 9.01 -4.27
CA LYS A 205 -25.57 8.15 -4.70
C LYS A 205 -25.72 8.13 -6.22
N ASN A 206 -25.67 9.30 -6.86
CA ASN A 206 -25.78 9.41 -8.32
C ASN A 206 -24.58 8.75 -9.03
N ALA A 207 -23.37 8.91 -8.51
CA ALA A 207 -22.19 8.25 -9.08
C ALA A 207 -22.28 6.73 -8.98
N ILE A 208 -22.75 6.19 -7.84
CA ILE A 208 -22.95 4.74 -7.65
C ILE A 208 -24.05 4.21 -8.58
N ALA A 209 -25.19 4.92 -8.70
CA ALA A 209 -26.31 4.50 -9.54
C ALA A 209 -25.95 4.46 -11.04
N ASN A 210 -25.05 5.33 -11.49
CA ASN A 210 -24.61 5.39 -12.89
C ASN A 210 -23.43 4.45 -13.22
N ALA A 211 -22.88 3.73 -12.24
CA ALA A 211 -21.75 2.83 -12.47
C ALA A 211 -22.20 1.57 -13.23
N SER A 212 -21.74 1.41 -14.48
CA SER A 212 -22.14 0.31 -15.37
C SER A 212 -21.24 -0.93 -15.29
N THR A 213 -20.12 -0.86 -14.58
CA THR A 213 -19.16 -1.98 -14.46
C THR A 213 -18.70 -2.18 -13.02
N LEU A 214 -18.33 -3.42 -12.68
CA LEU A 214 -17.78 -3.75 -11.36
C LEU A 214 -16.50 -2.96 -11.06
N ALA A 215 -15.65 -2.75 -12.08
CA ALA A 215 -14.44 -1.95 -11.97
C ALA A 215 -14.75 -0.49 -11.56
N GLU A 216 -15.83 0.09 -12.10
CA GLU A 216 -16.25 1.44 -11.75
C GLU A 216 -16.78 1.52 -10.31
N VAL A 217 -17.53 0.51 -9.87
CA VAL A 217 -17.98 0.41 -8.46
C VAL A 217 -16.80 0.29 -7.50
N GLU A 218 -15.80 -0.56 -7.82
CA GLU A 218 -14.57 -0.69 -7.03
C GLU A 218 -13.80 0.64 -6.98
N ARG A 219 -13.72 1.35 -8.11
CA ARG A 219 -13.07 2.67 -8.21
C ARG A 219 -13.77 3.69 -7.32
N LEU A 220 -15.10 3.79 -7.38
CA LEU A 220 -15.89 4.70 -6.55
C LEU A 220 -15.74 4.38 -5.05
N LYS A 221 -15.80 3.10 -4.68
CA LYS A 221 -15.55 2.66 -3.29
C LYS A 221 -14.16 3.11 -2.80
N GLY A 222 -13.12 2.93 -3.63
CA GLY A 222 -11.77 3.39 -3.31
C GLY A 222 -11.67 4.91 -3.15
N LEU A 223 -12.34 5.69 -4.01
CA LEU A 223 -12.41 7.15 -3.87
C LEU A 223 -13.01 7.57 -2.52
N LEU A 224 -14.14 6.97 -2.14
CA LEU A 224 -14.82 7.27 -0.88
C LEU A 224 -13.96 6.91 0.33
N GLN A 225 -13.26 5.77 0.29
CA GLN A 225 -12.32 5.36 1.35
C GLN A 225 -11.13 6.31 1.47
N SER A 226 -10.70 6.93 0.38
CA SER A 226 -9.67 7.99 0.40
C SER A 226 -10.18 9.36 0.86
N GLY A 227 -11.46 9.47 1.22
CA GLY A 227 -12.10 10.74 1.58
C GLY A 227 -12.34 11.69 0.40
N GLN A 228 -12.37 11.17 -0.83
CA GLN A 228 -12.70 11.93 -2.04
C GLN A 228 -14.16 11.71 -2.42
N ILE A 229 -14.84 12.80 -2.77
CA ILE A 229 -16.24 12.79 -3.19
C ILE A 229 -16.28 12.95 -4.72
N PRO A 230 -16.92 12.01 -5.45
CA PRO A 230 -17.09 12.11 -6.90
C PRO A 230 -17.70 13.46 -7.31
N GLY A 231 -17.13 14.11 -8.33
CA GLY A 231 -17.59 15.42 -8.83
C GLY A 231 -17.08 16.64 -8.05
N ARG A 232 -16.49 16.45 -6.86
CA ARG A 232 -15.85 17.52 -6.09
C ARG A 232 -14.35 17.51 -6.36
N GLU A 233 -13.92 18.03 -7.51
CA GLU A 233 -12.51 18.39 -7.65
C GLU A 233 -12.20 19.42 -6.57
N ARG A 234 -11.25 19.13 -5.68
CA ARG A 234 -10.72 20.16 -4.80
C ARG A 234 -10.23 21.28 -5.71
N ARG A 235 -10.96 22.40 -5.74
CA ARG A 235 -10.35 23.69 -6.03
C ARG A 235 -9.19 23.78 -5.04
N SER A 236 -7.97 23.52 -5.51
CA SER A 236 -6.77 23.94 -4.81
C SER A 236 -7.02 25.39 -4.44
N GLY A 237 -6.95 25.72 -3.15
CA GLY A 237 -7.10 27.07 -2.66
C GLY A 237 -5.96 27.94 -3.19
N TRP A 238 -6.06 28.34 -4.45
CA TRP A 238 -5.49 29.56 -4.99
C TRP A 238 -6.69 30.44 -5.30
N SER A 239 -7.21 31.11 -4.27
CA SER A 239 -7.81 32.40 -4.51
C SER A 239 -6.63 33.34 -4.76
N ALA A 240 -6.52 33.83 -5.99
CA ALA A 240 -5.79 35.05 -6.25
C ALA A 240 -6.29 36.10 -5.24
N MET A 241 -5.38 36.65 -4.43
CA MET A 241 -5.58 37.98 -3.90
C MET A 241 -4.94 38.93 -4.91
N ALA A 242 -5.82 39.65 -5.58
CA ALA A 242 -5.52 40.91 -6.24
C ALA A 242 -5.02 41.94 -5.22
#